data_AF-A0A238UCQ8-F1
#
_entry.id   AF-A0A238UCQ8-F1
#
_cell.length_a   1.000
_cell.length_b   1.000
_cell.length_c   1.000
_cell.angle_alpha   90.00
_cell.angle_beta   90.00
_cell.angle_gamma   90.00
#
_symmetry.space_group_name_H-M   'P 1'
#
loop_
_entity.id
_entity.type
_entity.pdbx_description
1 polymer ?
#
loop_
_entity_poly.entity_id
_entity_poly.type
_entity_poly.pdbx_seq_one_letter_code
_entity_poly.pdbx_strand_id
1 'polypeptide(L)'
;MVSLLKSNIKNLFQVCVTLMVVTQGFSQQKTIKKVHNVIEFFNALNNNTEIVFETDILNLTLDTIKTKVPLLNRKKTTKKPSYYIDDNGVVLEGYSNLTLHSNNGTNIISFEEHEDILSFKNCDNLNFNNLSIYHMDETCNGYVLLLETCKNVVIENTNLNGSGAIGAYLIDSENVNFLNTNLFRNAFHAVSAVNSKDINFNECSFYGNNTVFTEYPLIYTQFSELNFNSCEFYDNESEKLYNSNDTIEDFYNLLEHEEYRNYYNSTTIGFNLDITQFSPKFNDCSFEGENTFEKPGKKQKYKEEIIDLNLIYAEYFVNYLVLILNDGPTIYYRSDKPAKEFESLLSKQIKVNHVNVDKEEFLTHFYDLQYDIDYSLTELQMINPSKFYFSISEKEEDKKVKKLQWEFTFNNSKKVSSIKKIQ
;
A
#
# COMPACT_ATOMS: atom_id res chain seq x y z
N MET A 1 -52.64 -18.85 22.43
CA MET A 1 -52.04 -17.50 22.32
C MET A 1 -50.54 -17.54 22.02
N VAL A 2 -49.74 -18.31 22.78
CA VAL A 2 -48.28 -18.48 22.55
C VAL A 2 -47.92 -19.14 21.20
N SER A 3 -48.75 -20.06 20.68
CA SER A 3 -48.50 -20.71 19.38
C SER A 3 -48.70 -19.78 18.18
N LEU A 4 -49.71 -18.90 18.23
CA LEU A 4 -49.95 -17.88 17.20
C LEU A 4 -48.81 -16.84 17.16
N LEU A 5 -48.30 -16.43 18.33
CA LEU A 5 -47.15 -15.52 18.43
C LEU A 5 -45.88 -16.13 17.82
N LYS A 6 -45.60 -17.41 18.05
CA LYS A 6 -44.45 -18.11 17.45
C LYS A 6 -44.56 -18.23 15.93
N SER A 7 -45.77 -18.50 15.41
CA SER A 7 -46.02 -18.59 13.97
C SER A 7 -45.80 -17.25 13.27
N ASN A 8 -46.26 -16.15 13.88
CA ASN A 8 -46.13 -14.81 13.29
C ASN A 8 -44.69 -14.30 13.31
N ILE A 9 -43.91 -14.61 14.36
CA ILE A 9 -42.48 -14.27 14.42
C ILE A 9 -41.68 -15.04 13.36
N LYS A 10 -42.01 -16.32 13.12
CA LYS A 10 -41.32 -17.12 12.10
C LYS A 10 -41.59 -16.60 10.69
N ASN A 11 -42.83 -16.21 10.40
CA ASN A 11 -43.20 -15.59 9.13
C ASN A 11 -42.56 -14.20 8.95
N LEU A 12 -42.47 -13.39 10.01
CA LEU A 12 -41.80 -12.09 9.97
C LEU A 12 -40.29 -12.25 9.71
N PHE A 13 -39.65 -13.22 10.36
CA PHE A 13 -38.24 -13.54 10.15
C PHE A 13 -37.97 -14.00 8.72
N GLN A 14 -38.87 -14.82 8.16
CA GLN A 14 -38.76 -15.32 6.79
C GLN A 14 -38.97 -14.21 5.75
N VAL A 15 -39.89 -13.27 6.00
CA VAL A 15 -40.06 -12.07 5.16
C VAL A 15 -38.85 -11.14 5.27
N CYS A 16 -38.27 -10.95 6.46
CA CYS A 16 -37.04 -10.16 6.64
C CYS A 16 -35.82 -10.79 5.96
N VAL A 17 -35.66 -12.11 6.03
CA VAL A 17 -34.59 -12.84 5.32
C VAL A 17 -34.79 -12.75 3.80
N THR A 18 -36.04 -12.85 3.31
CA THR A 18 -36.33 -12.70 1.88
C THR A 18 -36.10 -11.25 1.41
N LEU A 19 -36.45 -10.24 2.21
CA LEU A 19 -36.10 -8.84 1.91
C LEU A 19 -34.59 -8.59 1.94
N MET A 20 -33.86 -9.16 2.90
CA MET A 20 -32.40 -9.04 2.98
C MET A 20 -31.70 -9.68 1.77
N VAL A 21 -32.18 -10.82 1.30
CA VAL A 21 -31.68 -11.48 0.07
C VAL A 21 -31.99 -10.65 -1.18
N VAL A 22 -33.15 -9.98 -1.25
CA VAL A 22 -33.50 -9.09 -2.37
C VAL A 22 -32.70 -7.78 -2.35
N THR A 23 -32.24 -7.31 -1.19
CA THR A 23 -31.38 -6.12 -1.09
C THR A 23 -29.89 -6.35 -1.33
N GLN A 24 -29.43 -7.61 -1.36
CA GLN A 24 -28.02 -7.97 -1.63
C GLN A 24 -27.73 -8.35 -3.09
N GLY A 25 -28.70 -8.20 -3.99
CA GLY A 25 -28.63 -8.74 -5.35
C GLY A 25 -28.80 -7.76 -6.51
N PHE A 26 -28.76 -6.44 -6.29
CA PHE A 26 -28.62 -5.50 -7.40
C PHE A 26 -27.13 -5.21 -7.64
N SER A 27 -26.41 -6.19 -8.18
CA SER A 27 -25.24 -5.83 -9.00
C SER A 27 -25.81 -5.04 -10.17
N GLN A 28 -25.56 -3.73 -10.20
CA GLN A 28 -25.90 -2.95 -11.38
C GLN A 28 -25.21 -3.61 -12.57
N GLN A 29 -25.98 -3.91 -13.63
CA GLN A 29 -25.39 -4.52 -14.82
C GLN A 29 -24.28 -3.59 -15.34
N LYS A 30 -23.09 -4.15 -15.58
CA LYS A 30 -21.96 -3.37 -16.10
C LYS A 30 -22.29 -2.83 -17.48
N THR A 31 -21.79 -1.63 -17.77
CA THR A 31 -21.79 -1.11 -19.14
C THR A 31 -20.71 -1.83 -19.92
N ILE A 32 -21.06 -2.55 -20.98
CA ILE A 32 -20.07 -3.26 -21.81
C ILE A 32 -19.55 -2.32 -22.90
N LYS A 33 -18.23 -2.22 -23.04
CA LYS A 33 -17.51 -1.42 -24.03
C LYS A 33 -16.50 -2.29 -24.78
N LYS A 34 -16.70 -2.48 -26.08
CA LYS A 34 -15.73 -3.15 -26.94
C LYS A 34 -14.72 -2.13 -27.44
N VAL A 35 -13.44 -2.45 -27.37
CA VAL A 35 -12.35 -1.54 -27.74
C VAL A 35 -11.32 -2.24 -28.63
N HIS A 36 -10.83 -1.53 -29.63
CA HIS A 36 -9.89 -2.06 -30.64
C HIS A 36 -8.53 -1.37 -30.60
N ASN A 37 -8.39 -0.30 -29.84
CA ASN A 37 -7.19 0.51 -29.79
C ASN A 37 -7.11 1.32 -28.48
N VAL A 38 -5.94 1.94 -28.26
CA VAL A 38 -5.63 2.73 -27.06
C VAL A 38 -6.60 3.91 -26.85
N ILE A 39 -7.05 4.57 -27.93
CA ILE A 39 -7.97 5.70 -27.82
C ILE A 39 -9.33 5.23 -27.30
N GLU A 40 -9.85 4.15 -27.88
CA GLU A 40 -11.11 3.52 -27.44
C GLU A 40 -11.02 3.00 -26.01
N PHE A 41 -9.90 2.41 -25.61
CA PHE A 41 -9.65 1.99 -24.24
C PHE A 41 -9.80 3.15 -23.25
N PHE A 42 -9.05 4.24 -23.44
CA PHE A 42 -9.13 5.39 -22.54
C PHE A 42 -10.49 6.08 -22.54
N ASN A 43 -11.18 6.11 -23.68
CA ASN A 43 -12.55 6.64 -23.78
C ASN A 43 -13.60 5.74 -23.11
N ALA A 44 -13.33 4.44 -22.99
CA ALA A 44 -14.22 3.48 -22.36
C ALA A 44 -14.10 3.46 -20.83
N LEU A 45 -13.00 3.95 -20.26
CA LEU A 45 -12.76 3.95 -18.81
C LEU A 45 -13.85 4.69 -18.04
N ASN A 46 -14.57 3.95 -17.20
CA ASN A 46 -15.58 4.49 -16.30
C ASN A 46 -15.87 3.48 -15.17
N ASN A 47 -16.58 3.91 -14.13
CA ASN A 47 -17.09 3.01 -13.10
C ASN A 47 -18.16 2.08 -13.67
N ASN A 48 -18.38 0.93 -13.02
CA ASN A 48 -19.42 -0.04 -13.39
C ASN A 48 -19.37 -0.40 -14.90
N THR A 49 -18.18 -0.68 -15.39
CA THR A 49 -17.90 -0.87 -16.82
C THR A 49 -17.11 -2.16 -17.02
N GLU A 50 -17.44 -2.88 -18.08
CA GLU A 50 -16.69 -4.01 -18.59
C GLU A 50 -16.10 -3.60 -19.94
N ILE A 51 -14.78 -3.54 -20.02
CA ILE A 51 -14.04 -3.28 -21.25
C ILE A 51 -13.62 -4.62 -21.83
N VAL A 52 -14.13 -4.91 -23.02
CA VAL A 52 -13.82 -6.11 -23.80
C VAL A 52 -12.84 -5.72 -24.89
N PHE A 53 -11.62 -6.24 -24.83
CA PHE A 53 -10.63 -6.04 -25.87
C PHE A 53 -10.95 -6.90 -27.10
N GLU A 54 -11.12 -6.25 -28.25
CA GLU A 54 -11.25 -6.86 -29.57
C GLU A 54 -10.03 -6.50 -30.43
N THR A 55 -8.86 -6.59 -29.80
CA THR A 55 -7.54 -6.39 -30.42
C THR A 55 -6.54 -7.38 -29.82
N ASP A 56 -5.60 -7.84 -30.64
CA ASP A 56 -4.52 -8.70 -30.19
C ASP A 56 -3.49 -7.91 -29.35
N ILE A 57 -3.29 -6.64 -29.68
CA ILE A 57 -2.29 -5.77 -29.04
C ILE A 57 -2.92 -4.43 -28.65
N LEU A 58 -2.70 -4.02 -27.41
CA LEU A 58 -2.94 -2.69 -26.88
C LEU A 58 -1.58 -2.07 -26.50
N ASN A 59 -1.11 -1.12 -27.30
CA ASN A 59 0.17 -0.45 -27.04
C ASN A 59 -0.03 0.77 -26.11
N LEU A 60 0.54 0.68 -24.90
CA LEU A 60 0.50 1.71 -23.85
C LEU A 60 1.83 2.48 -23.69
N THR A 61 2.76 2.35 -24.63
CA THR A 61 3.98 3.21 -24.70
C THR A 61 3.60 4.69 -24.53
N LEU A 62 4.20 5.42 -23.60
CA LEU A 62 3.76 6.79 -23.30
C LEU A 62 3.75 7.70 -24.52
N ASP A 63 4.71 7.57 -25.44
CA ASP A 63 4.72 8.36 -26.68
C ASP A 63 3.48 8.09 -27.55
N THR A 64 3.01 6.84 -27.57
CA THR A 64 1.74 6.49 -28.23
C THR A 64 0.55 7.14 -27.53
N ILE A 65 0.56 7.21 -26.20
CA ILE A 65 -0.53 7.79 -25.41
C ILE A 65 -0.55 9.32 -25.52
N LYS A 66 0.59 9.98 -25.28
CA LYS A 66 0.77 11.44 -25.35
C LYS A 66 0.34 12.02 -26.70
N THR A 67 0.55 11.26 -27.78
CA THR A 67 0.19 11.68 -29.14
C THR A 67 -1.27 11.43 -29.51
N LYS A 68 -1.89 10.37 -28.96
CA LYS A 68 -3.23 9.91 -29.41
C LYS A 68 -4.35 10.16 -28.42
N VAL A 69 -4.04 10.34 -27.15
CA VAL A 69 -5.02 10.45 -26.06
C VAL A 69 -4.95 11.86 -25.49
N PRO A 70 -6.04 12.64 -25.53
CA PRO A 70 -6.07 13.97 -24.92
C PRO A 70 -5.81 13.84 -23.41
N LEU A 71 -4.59 14.18 -22.96
CA LEU A 71 -4.21 14.03 -21.56
C LEU A 71 -5.11 14.90 -20.67
N LEU A 72 -5.82 14.27 -19.73
CA LEU A 72 -6.50 14.99 -18.66
C LEU A 72 -5.44 15.58 -17.73
N ASN A 73 -5.21 16.88 -17.87
CA ASN A 73 -4.34 17.69 -17.03
C ASN A 73 -4.45 17.35 -15.52
N ARG A 74 -3.43 16.67 -14.99
CA ARG A 74 -2.56 17.03 -13.84
C ARG A 74 -3.20 17.65 -12.57
N LYS A 75 -4.48 17.43 -12.28
CA LYS A 75 -5.08 17.82 -11.00
C LYS A 75 -5.81 16.64 -10.36
N LYS A 76 -5.20 16.11 -9.28
CA LYS A 76 -5.88 15.40 -8.18
C LYS A 76 -7.14 16.16 -7.81
N THR A 77 -8.29 15.78 -8.35
CA THR A 77 -9.59 16.26 -7.88
C THR A 77 -10.34 15.06 -7.34
N THR A 78 -10.46 15.03 -6.02
CA THR A 78 -10.71 13.85 -5.19
C THR A 78 -12.16 13.35 -5.20
N LYS A 79 -12.84 13.38 -6.36
CA LYS A 79 -14.25 12.96 -6.44
C LYS A 79 -14.67 12.17 -7.68
N LYS A 80 -13.83 12.05 -8.72
CA LYS A 80 -14.18 11.30 -9.93
C LYS A 80 -13.03 10.39 -10.34
N PRO A 81 -13.33 9.19 -10.87
CA PRO A 81 -12.31 8.35 -11.48
C PRO A 81 -11.64 9.11 -12.64
N SER A 82 -10.34 8.93 -12.79
CA SER A 82 -9.55 9.62 -13.82
C SER A 82 -8.28 8.84 -14.14
N TYR A 83 -7.64 9.19 -15.23
CA TYR A 83 -6.30 8.71 -15.55
C TYR A 83 -5.34 9.87 -15.80
N TYR A 84 -4.05 9.64 -15.56
CA TYR A 84 -2.97 10.58 -15.83
C TYR A 84 -1.66 9.85 -16.11
N ILE A 85 -0.65 10.61 -16.52
CA ILE A 85 0.73 10.14 -16.64
C ILE A 85 1.52 10.78 -15.51
N ASP A 86 2.24 9.98 -14.73
CA ASP A 86 3.23 10.45 -13.77
C ASP A 86 4.66 10.14 -14.25
N ASP A 87 5.64 10.24 -13.34
CA ASP A 87 7.05 10.01 -13.69
C ASP A 87 7.35 8.54 -13.99
N ASN A 88 6.47 7.62 -13.57
CA ASN A 88 6.64 6.18 -13.77
C ASN A 88 5.77 5.66 -14.91
N GLY A 89 4.60 6.23 -15.23
CA GLY A 89 3.80 5.73 -16.34
C GLY A 89 2.33 6.12 -16.29
N VAL A 90 1.49 5.26 -16.87
CA VAL A 90 0.03 5.45 -16.89
C VAL A 90 -0.57 5.06 -15.55
N VAL A 91 -1.29 6.00 -14.94
CA VAL A 91 -2.01 5.79 -13.69
C VAL A 91 -3.51 5.91 -13.91
N LEU A 92 -4.25 4.87 -13.51
CA LEU A 92 -5.71 4.81 -13.45
C LEU A 92 -6.16 4.96 -11.99
N GLU A 93 -6.76 6.07 -11.63
CA GLU A 93 -7.09 6.42 -10.24
C GLU A 93 -8.59 6.49 -9.98
N GLY A 94 -9.05 5.84 -8.90
CA GLY A 94 -10.39 6.02 -8.35
C GLY A 94 -11.50 5.25 -9.07
N TYR A 95 -11.16 4.30 -9.94
CA TYR A 95 -12.14 3.47 -10.64
C TYR A 95 -12.76 2.43 -9.72
N SER A 96 -14.06 2.20 -9.87
CA SER A 96 -14.80 1.18 -9.11
C SER A 96 -15.66 0.30 -9.99
N ASN A 97 -15.66 -1.01 -9.72
CA ASN A 97 -16.40 -2.03 -10.46
C ASN A 97 -16.03 -2.09 -11.95
N LEU A 98 -14.72 -2.08 -12.25
CA LEU A 98 -14.17 -2.10 -13.61
C LEU A 98 -13.68 -3.51 -13.96
N THR A 99 -14.12 -4.06 -15.10
CA THR A 99 -13.58 -5.30 -15.66
C THR A 99 -12.79 -4.98 -16.92
N LEU A 100 -11.59 -5.56 -17.04
CA LEU A 100 -10.75 -5.60 -18.22
C LEU A 100 -10.65 -7.05 -18.69
N HIS A 101 -11.19 -7.35 -19.86
CA HIS A 101 -11.36 -8.73 -20.31
C HIS A 101 -11.05 -8.86 -21.80
N SER A 102 -10.42 -9.98 -22.20
CA SER A 102 -10.28 -10.36 -23.61
C SER A 102 -10.83 -11.77 -23.84
N ASN A 103 -11.54 -11.98 -24.95
CA ASN A 103 -11.99 -13.32 -25.31
C ASN A 103 -10.87 -14.16 -25.94
N ASN A 104 -9.88 -13.51 -26.57
CA ASN A 104 -8.87 -14.18 -27.40
C ASN A 104 -7.45 -14.07 -26.82
N GLY A 105 -7.28 -13.42 -25.67
CA GLY A 105 -5.97 -13.06 -25.12
C GLY A 105 -5.45 -11.78 -25.77
N THR A 106 -5.42 -10.68 -25.01
CA THR A 106 -4.88 -9.40 -25.50
C THR A 106 -3.55 -9.11 -24.83
N ASN A 107 -2.56 -8.73 -25.64
CA ASN A 107 -1.25 -8.27 -25.19
C ASN A 107 -1.29 -6.76 -24.92
N ILE A 108 -1.12 -6.36 -23.66
CA ILE A 108 -0.95 -4.97 -23.24
C ILE A 108 0.55 -4.73 -23.11
N ILE A 109 1.10 -3.88 -23.96
CA ILE A 109 2.56 -3.74 -24.11
C ILE A 109 3.05 -2.30 -23.94
N SER A 110 4.30 -2.16 -23.53
CA SER A 110 5.08 -0.93 -23.66
C SER A 110 6.44 -1.21 -24.30
N PHE A 111 6.93 -0.24 -25.08
CA PHE A 111 8.27 -0.23 -25.70
C PHE A 111 9.25 0.70 -24.98
N GLU A 112 8.81 1.40 -23.93
CA GLU A 112 9.68 2.35 -23.24
C GLU A 112 10.35 1.68 -22.05
N GLU A 113 11.64 1.99 -21.92
CA GLU A 113 12.47 1.59 -20.79
C GLU A 113 12.05 2.46 -19.59
N HIS A 114 11.80 1.82 -18.45
CA HIS A 114 11.45 2.42 -17.15
C HIS A 114 9.97 2.78 -16.90
N GLU A 115 9.04 2.46 -17.81
CA GLU A 115 7.62 2.78 -17.59
C GLU A 115 6.84 1.68 -16.87
N ASP A 116 5.99 2.03 -15.92
CA ASP A 116 4.93 1.16 -15.44
C ASP A 116 3.90 0.98 -16.55
N ILE A 117 3.58 -0.27 -16.90
CA ILE A 117 2.63 -0.54 -17.99
C ILE A 117 1.20 -0.21 -17.55
N LEU A 118 0.82 -0.68 -16.36
CA LEU A 118 -0.51 -0.46 -15.79
C LEU A 118 -0.44 -0.24 -14.29
N SER A 119 -0.74 0.99 -13.86
CA SER A 119 -0.83 1.36 -12.45
C SER A 119 -2.26 1.73 -12.06
N PHE A 120 -2.79 1.12 -11.01
CA PHE A 120 -4.08 1.44 -10.44
C PHE A 120 -3.91 2.04 -9.04
N LYS A 121 -4.56 3.17 -8.79
CA LYS A 121 -4.53 3.85 -7.48
C LYS A 121 -5.93 4.05 -6.93
N ASN A 122 -6.15 3.81 -5.64
CA ASN A 122 -7.42 4.09 -4.97
C ASN A 122 -8.64 3.43 -5.67
N CYS A 123 -8.47 2.24 -6.25
CA CYS A 123 -9.51 1.54 -7.00
C CYS A 123 -10.18 0.44 -6.17
N ASP A 124 -11.42 0.10 -6.49
CA ASP A 124 -12.17 -0.95 -5.77
C ASP A 124 -12.95 -1.86 -6.73
N ASN A 125 -12.97 -3.15 -6.46
CA ASN A 125 -13.70 -4.14 -7.25
C ASN A 125 -13.22 -4.14 -8.72
N LEU A 126 -11.96 -4.52 -8.93
CA LEU A 126 -11.34 -4.65 -10.25
C LEU A 126 -11.29 -6.11 -10.68
N ASN A 127 -11.49 -6.38 -11.97
CA ASN A 127 -11.33 -7.71 -12.53
C ASN A 127 -10.52 -7.65 -13.83
N PHE A 128 -9.49 -8.48 -13.92
CA PHE A 128 -8.63 -8.65 -15.08
C PHE A 128 -8.74 -10.11 -15.52
N ASN A 129 -9.08 -10.36 -16.78
CA ASN A 129 -9.24 -11.72 -17.28
C ASN A 129 -8.66 -11.89 -18.68
N ASN A 130 -7.83 -12.93 -18.83
CA ASN A 130 -7.29 -13.36 -20.11
C ASN A 130 -6.46 -12.27 -20.82
N LEU A 131 -5.51 -11.67 -20.09
CA LEU A 131 -4.61 -10.62 -20.57
C LEU A 131 -3.16 -11.08 -20.50
N SER A 132 -2.29 -10.52 -21.33
CA SER A 132 -0.84 -10.61 -21.14
C SER A 132 -0.27 -9.21 -21.07
N ILE A 133 0.40 -8.85 -20.00
CA ILE A 133 0.93 -7.51 -19.75
C ILE A 133 2.45 -7.63 -19.72
N TYR A 134 3.17 -6.92 -20.60
CA TYR A 134 4.64 -7.03 -20.68
C TYR A 134 5.37 -5.93 -21.46
N HIS A 135 6.62 -5.71 -21.11
CA HIS A 135 7.56 -4.89 -21.88
C HIS A 135 8.12 -5.69 -23.06
N MET A 136 8.23 -5.02 -24.22
CA MET A 136 8.77 -5.65 -25.43
C MET A 136 10.30 -5.76 -25.43
N ASP A 137 11.00 -4.84 -24.76
CA ASP A 137 12.48 -4.87 -24.65
C ASP A 137 12.94 -5.83 -23.55
N GLU A 138 14.23 -6.19 -23.52
CA GLU A 138 14.75 -7.27 -22.65
C GLU A 138 15.16 -6.84 -21.24
N THR A 139 15.34 -5.54 -20.95
CA THR A 139 15.65 -5.07 -19.59
C THR A 139 14.98 -3.73 -19.32
N CYS A 140 14.11 -3.67 -18.32
CA CYS A 140 13.33 -2.49 -17.96
C CYS A 140 13.26 -2.36 -16.43
N ASN A 141 13.23 -1.12 -15.92
CA ASN A 141 13.08 -0.87 -14.47
C ASN A 141 11.63 -0.60 -14.05
N GLY A 142 10.69 -0.54 -14.99
CA GLY A 142 9.27 -0.29 -14.73
C GLY A 142 8.53 -1.51 -14.21
N TYR A 143 7.38 -1.30 -13.57
CA TYR A 143 6.53 -2.36 -13.06
C TYR A 143 5.54 -2.85 -14.12
N VAL A 144 5.30 -4.16 -14.16
CA VAL A 144 4.31 -4.72 -15.10
C VAL A 144 2.89 -4.39 -14.65
N LEU A 145 2.59 -4.59 -13.36
CA LEU A 145 1.31 -4.22 -12.74
C LEU A 145 1.53 -3.63 -11.35
N LEU A 146 1.06 -2.40 -11.14
CA LEU A 146 1.06 -1.73 -9.83
C LEU A 146 -0.38 -1.55 -9.31
N LEU A 147 -0.62 -1.98 -8.07
CA LEU A 147 -1.86 -1.77 -7.33
C LEU A 147 -1.56 -0.99 -6.05
N GLU A 148 -1.97 0.27 -5.97
CA GLU A 148 -1.77 1.14 -4.81
C GLU A 148 -3.12 1.50 -4.18
N THR A 149 -3.30 1.21 -2.90
CA THR A 149 -4.54 1.46 -2.15
C THR A 149 -5.77 0.87 -2.86
N CYS A 150 -5.62 -0.33 -3.45
CA CYS A 150 -6.68 -1.00 -4.19
C CYS A 150 -7.38 -2.08 -3.34
N LYS A 151 -8.66 -2.33 -3.62
CA LYS A 151 -9.45 -3.34 -2.90
C LYS A 151 -10.23 -4.25 -3.80
N ASN A 152 -10.44 -5.49 -3.35
CA ASN A 152 -11.29 -6.47 -4.03
C ASN A 152 -10.88 -6.64 -5.49
N VAL A 153 -9.62 -7.02 -5.73
CA VAL A 153 -9.08 -7.16 -7.08
C VAL A 153 -8.99 -8.65 -7.44
N VAL A 154 -9.42 -9.02 -8.65
CA VAL A 154 -9.27 -10.37 -9.19
C VAL A 154 -8.49 -10.30 -10.49
N ILE A 155 -7.40 -11.06 -10.59
CA ILE A 155 -6.56 -11.19 -11.78
C ILE A 155 -6.54 -12.66 -12.14
N GLU A 156 -7.14 -13.01 -13.28
CA GLU A 156 -7.40 -14.39 -13.66
C GLU A 156 -6.88 -14.68 -15.07
N ASN A 157 -6.30 -15.87 -15.28
CA ASN A 157 -5.82 -16.33 -16.59
C ASN A 157 -4.90 -15.30 -17.27
N THR A 158 -4.05 -14.64 -16.47
CA THR A 158 -3.26 -13.49 -16.93
C THR A 158 -1.78 -13.83 -16.92
N ASN A 159 -1.03 -13.26 -17.86
CA ASN A 159 0.42 -13.35 -17.90
C ASN A 159 1.01 -11.98 -17.51
N LEU A 160 1.74 -11.94 -16.39
CA LEU A 160 2.57 -10.82 -15.98
C LEU A 160 4.01 -11.17 -16.33
N ASN A 161 4.32 -10.89 -17.59
CA ASN A 161 5.64 -11.11 -18.16
C ASN A 161 6.34 -9.77 -18.19
N GLY A 162 7.64 -9.74 -18.01
CA GLY A 162 8.35 -8.58 -18.46
C GLY A 162 9.76 -8.61 -18.01
N SER A 163 10.65 -8.26 -18.92
CA SER A 163 11.92 -7.62 -18.61
C SER A 163 11.87 -6.46 -17.60
N GLY A 164 10.67 -5.99 -17.23
CA GLY A 164 10.45 -5.02 -16.16
C GLY A 164 11.00 -5.47 -14.82
N ALA A 165 11.03 -4.54 -13.87
CA ALA A 165 11.63 -4.80 -12.59
C ALA A 165 10.79 -5.76 -11.75
N ILE A 166 9.48 -5.53 -11.69
CA ILE A 166 8.56 -6.26 -10.81
C ILE A 166 7.31 -6.69 -11.58
N GLY A 167 6.95 -7.97 -11.45
CA GLY A 167 5.76 -8.53 -12.10
C GLY A 167 4.45 -8.01 -11.51
N ALA A 168 4.29 -8.12 -10.20
CA ALA A 168 3.17 -7.52 -9.47
C ALA A 168 3.69 -6.73 -8.27
N TYR A 169 3.40 -5.43 -8.24
CA TYR A 169 3.70 -4.56 -7.11
C TYR A 169 2.40 -4.13 -6.42
N LEU A 170 2.25 -4.50 -5.14
CA LEU A 170 1.10 -4.19 -4.32
C LEU A 170 1.49 -3.28 -3.17
N ILE A 171 0.74 -2.21 -3.01
CA ILE A 171 0.92 -1.21 -1.97
C ILE A 171 -0.44 -0.97 -1.30
N ASP A 172 -0.51 -1.08 0.03
CA ASP A 172 -1.71 -0.72 0.81
C ASP A 172 -3.01 -1.35 0.27
N SER A 173 -2.89 -2.54 -0.33
CA SER A 173 -3.99 -3.18 -1.06
C SER A 173 -4.58 -4.34 -0.27
N GLU A 174 -5.87 -4.59 -0.43
CA GLU A 174 -6.61 -5.57 0.38
C GLU A 174 -7.50 -6.47 -0.47
N ASN A 175 -7.52 -7.77 -0.17
CA ASN A 175 -8.32 -8.78 -0.87
C ASN A 175 -8.01 -8.78 -2.38
N VAL A 176 -6.78 -9.18 -2.72
CA VAL A 176 -6.31 -9.30 -4.10
C VAL A 176 -6.09 -10.77 -4.42
N ASN A 177 -6.73 -11.27 -5.46
CA ASN A 177 -6.71 -12.68 -5.83
C ASN A 177 -6.11 -12.84 -7.24
N PHE A 178 -4.95 -13.48 -7.31
CA PHE A 178 -4.35 -13.97 -8.55
C PHE A 178 -4.76 -15.43 -8.72
N LEU A 179 -5.39 -15.75 -9.86
CA LEU A 179 -5.94 -17.05 -10.17
C LEU A 179 -5.38 -17.52 -11.52
N ASN A 180 -4.77 -18.69 -11.57
CA ASN A 180 -4.19 -19.23 -12.81
C ASN A 180 -3.37 -18.18 -13.58
N THR A 181 -2.51 -17.46 -12.85
CA THR A 181 -1.73 -16.33 -13.37
C THR A 181 -0.25 -16.71 -13.41
N ASN A 182 0.42 -16.34 -14.50
CA ASN A 182 1.85 -16.60 -14.68
C ASN A 182 2.63 -15.31 -14.41
N LEU A 183 3.62 -15.37 -13.52
CA LEU A 183 4.54 -14.27 -13.22
C LEU A 183 5.96 -14.70 -13.58
N PHE A 184 6.48 -14.17 -14.69
CA PHE A 184 7.71 -14.71 -15.25
C PHE A 184 8.61 -13.70 -15.94
N ARG A 185 9.90 -14.04 -16.01
CA ARG A 185 10.94 -13.24 -16.69
C ARG A 185 11.13 -11.82 -16.16
N ASN A 186 10.73 -11.57 -14.91
CA ASN A 186 10.94 -10.31 -14.21
C ASN A 186 12.40 -10.15 -13.77
N ALA A 187 12.96 -8.95 -13.91
CA ALA A 187 14.38 -8.68 -13.66
C ALA A 187 14.74 -8.69 -12.16
N PHE A 188 13.84 -8.19 -11.31
CA PHE A 188 13.95 -8.26 -9.84
C PHE A 188 12.89 -9.23 -9.30
N HIS A 189 11.82 -8.74 -8.69
CA HIS A 189 10.86 -9.56 -7.98
C HIS A 189 9.74 -10.06 -8.91
N ALA A 190 9.29 -11.30 -8.72
CA ALA A 190 8.00 -11.69 -9.29
C ALA A 190 6.86 -10.94 -8.59
N VAL A 191 6.96 -10.80 -7.27
CA VAL A 191 5.99 -10.11 -6.43
C VAL A 191 6.69 -9.20 -5.45
N SER A 192 6.23 -7.96 -5.35
CA SER A 192 6.54 -7.06 -4.25
C SER A 192 5.25 -6.64 -3.57
N ALA A 193 5.15 -6.76 -2.26
CA ALA A 193 3.97 -6.37 -1.50
C ALA A 193 4.35 -5.59 -0.24
N VAL A 194 3.78 -4.39 -0.09
CA VAL A 194 4.00 -3.50 1.04
C VAL A 194 2.67 -3.14 1.67
N ASN A 195 2.54 -3.33 2.99
CA ASN A 195 1.36 -3.03 3.79
C ASN A 195 0.04 -3.59 3.18
N SER A 196 0.08 -4.78 2.60
CA SER A 196 -1.04 -5.33 1.81
C SER A 196 -1.61 -6.59 2.47
N LYS A 197 -2.93 -6.73 2.51
CA LYS A 197 -3.61 -7.76 3.30
C LYS A 197 -4.45 -8.69 2.43
N ASP A 198 -4.51 -9.97 2.80
CA ASP A 198 -5.34 -10.98 2.12
C ASP A 198 -5.02 -11.04 0.62
N ILE A 199 -3.73 -11.21 0.32
CA ILE A 199 -3.23 -11.36 -1.05
C ILE A 199 -3.05 -12.84 -1.33
N ASN A 200 -3.84 -13.37 -2.26
CA ASN A 200 -3.92 -14.79 -2.53
C ASN A 200 -3.47 -15.09 -3.95
N PHE A 201 -2.52 -16.01 -4.09
CA PHE A 201 -2.12 -16.61 -5.35
C PHE A 201 -2.61 -18.05 -5.35
N ASN A 202 -3.48 -18.40 -6.29
CA ASN A 202 -4.06 -19.75 -6.40
C ASN A 202 -3.78 -20.29 -7.80
N GLU A 203 -3.15 -21.47 -7.86
CA GLU A 203 -2.83 -22.15 -9.12
C GLU A 203 -1.97 -21.27 -10.06
N CYS A 204 -1.14 -20.41 -9.48
CA CYS A 204 -0.24 -19.51 -10.22
C CYS A 204 1.14 -20.16 -10.45
N SER A 205 1.81 -19.73 -11.52
CA SER A 205 3.18 -20.17 -11.84
C SER A 205 4.17 -19.01 -11.79
N PHE A 206 5.34 -19.25 -11.20
CA PHE A 206 6.42 -18.29 -11.01
C PHE A 206 7.71 -18.86 -11.61
N TYR A 207 8.20 -18.28 -12.71
CA TYR A 207 9.36 -18.86 -13.39
C TYR A 207 10.25 -17.89 -14.14
N GLY A 208 11.54 -18.23 -14.29
CA GLY A 208 12.48 -17.42 -15.07
C GLY A 208 12.71 -16.03 -14.52
N ASN A 209 12.42 -15.76 -13.24
CA ASN A 209 12.57 -14.43 -12.63
C ASN A 209 13.98 -14.24 -12.02
N ASN A 210 14.30 -13.00 -11.66
CA ASN A 210 15.57 -12.58 -11.05
C ASN A 210 16.81 -12.80 -11.93
N THR A 211 16.65 -12.77 -13.26
CA THR A 211 17.75 -13.06 -14.23
C THR A 211 18.84 -12.01 -14.30
N VAL A 212 18.60 -10.82 -13.73
CA VAL A 212 19.57 -9.70 -13.73
C VAL A 212 20.09 -9.43 -12.31
N PHE A 213 19.22 -9.46 -11.31
CA PHE A 213 19.53 -9.15 -9.93
C PHE A 213 19.20 -10.33 -9.02
N THR A 214 20.13 -11.29 -8.98
CA THR A 214 19.96 -12.57 -8.28
C THR A 214 19.98 -12.41 -6.76
N GLU A 215 20.63 -11.37 -6.23
CA GLU A 215 20.76 -11.10 -4.80
C GLU A 215 19.44 -10.68 -4.12
N TYR A 216 18.47 -10.24 -4.91
CA TYR A 216 17.15 -9.84 -4.43
C TYR A 216 16.24 -11.06 -4.31
N PRO A 217 15.30 -11.09 -3.35
CA PRO A 217 14.37 -12.20 -3.21
C PRO A 217 13.41 -12.30 -4.40
N LEU A 218 12.88 -13.50 -4.67
CA LEU A 218 11.81 -13.69 -5.67
C LEU A 218 10.53 -12.97 -5.24
N ILE A 219 10.20 -13.06 -3.96
CA ILE A 219 9.05 -12.42 -3.32
C ILE A 219 9.56 -11.40 -2.30
N TYR A 220 9.39 -10.12 -2.59
CA TYR A 220 9.58 -9.07 -1.59
C TYR A 220 8.26 -8.85 -0.85
N THR A 221 8.31 -8.89 0.48
CA THR A 221 7.13 -8.65 1.31
C THR A 221 7.48 -7.85 2.55
N GLN A 222 6.65 -6.86 2.84
CA GLN A 222 6.81 -6.00 3.99
C GLN A 222 5.42 -5.71 4.57
N PHE A 223 5.17 -6.12 5.82
CA PHE A 223 3.84 -6.03 6.48
C PHE A 223 2.68 -6.51 5.61
N SER A 224 2.88 -7.59 4.87
CA SER A 224 1.88 -8.05 3.91
C SER A 224 1.50 -9.51 4.07
N GLU A 225 0.20 -9.80 4.16
CA GLU A 225 -0.30 -11.17 4.21
C GLU A 225 -0.39 -11.76 2.80
N LEU A 226 0.60 -12.59 2.46
CA LEU A 226 0.65 -13.32 1.20
C LEU A 226 0.37 -14.82 1.42
N ASN A 227 -0.59 -15.37 0.68
CA ASN A 227 -0.90 -16.80 0.66
C ASN A 227 -0.72 -17.35 -0.77
N PHE A 228 0.03 -18.44 -0.90
CA PHE A 228 0.27 -19.17 -2.14
C PHE A 228 -0.32 -20.56 -1.99
N ASN A 229 -1.26 -20.92 -2.85
CA ASN A 229 -1.99 -22.18 -2.80
C ASN A 229 -1.86 -22.89 -4.15
N SER A 230 -1.34 -24.12 -4.14
CA SER A 230 -1.15 -24.93 -5.35
C SER A 230 -0.35 -24.20 -6.44
N CYS A 231 0.63 -23.39 -6.04
CA CYS A 231 1.47 -22.64 -6.98
C CYS A 231 2.71 -23.43 -7.40
N GLU A 232 3.23 -23.13 -8.58
CA GLU A 232 4.44 -23.73 -9.12
C GLU A 232 5.57 -22.71 -9.18
N PHE A 233 6.75 -23.07 -8.68
CA PHE A 233 7.96 -22.23 -8.72
C PHE A 233 9.07 -23.00 -9.42
N TYR A 234 9.56 -22.52 -10.55
CA TYR A 234 10.63 -23.19 -11.30
C TYR A 234 11.54 -22.25 -12.07
N ASP A 235 12.79 -22.65 -12.24
CA ASP A 235 13.79 -21.93 -13.06
C ASP A 235 13.93 -20.44 -12.70
N ASN A 236 13.88 -20.09 -11.42
CA ASN A 236 14.12 -18.71 -10.95
C ASN A 236 15.55 -18.56 -10.43
N GLU A 237 16.18 -17.43 -10.72
CA GLU A 237 17.60 -17.19 -10.43
C GLU A 237 17.85 -16.43 -9.10
N SER A 238 16.82 -16.22 -8.28
CA SER A 238 16.95 -15.54 -6.99
C SER A 238 17.69 -16.35 -5.92
N GLU A 239 18.61 -15.73 -5.19
CA GLU A 239 19.26 -16.32 -4.02
C GLU A 239 18.29 -16.66 -2.88
N LYS A 240 17.12 -15.99 -2.81
CA LYS A 240 16.15 -16.16 -1.72
C LYS A 240 14.73 -16.23 -2.24
N LEU A 241 13.93 -17.18 -1.76
CA LEU A 241 12.50 -17.23 -2.11
C LEU A 241 11.76 -15.96 -1.66
N TYR A 242 12.07 -15.45 -0.46
CA TYR A 242 11.50 -14.20 0.06
C TYR A 242 12.49 -13.49 1.00
N ASN A 243 12.33 -12.18 1.26
CA ASN A 243 13.15 -11.47 2.25
C ASN A 243 12.91 -12.05 3.65
N SER A 244 13.99 -12.46 4.33
CA SER A 244 13.92 -13.07 5.65
C SER A 244 13.63 -12.03 6.73
N ASN A 245 12.49 -12.17 7.41
CA ASN A 245 12.06 -11.50 8.65
C ASN A 245 12.56 -10.06 8.80
N ASP A 246 11.91 -9.11 8.13
CA ASP A 246 11.88 -7.75 8.62
C ASP A 246 11.40 -7.83 10.08
N THR A 247 12.30 -7.56 11.01
CA THR A 247 11.94 -7.37 12.40
C THR A 247 11.23 -6.03 12.53
N ILE A 248 10.54 -5.82 13.64
CA ILE A 248 10.07 -4.49 14.00
C ILE A 248 11.23 -3.48 14.07
N GLU A 249 12.44 -3.93 14.39
CA GLU A 249 13.62 -3.07 14.34
C GLU A 249 13.97 -2.66 12.90
N ASP A 250 13.89 -3.58 11.95
CA ASP A 250 14.09 -3.28 10.52
C ASP A 250 13.03 -2.30 10.02
N PHE A 251 11.79 -2.40 10.53
CA PHE A 251 10.76 -1.39 10.28
C PHE A 251 11.16 0.00 10.78
N TYR A 252 11.64 0.10 12.03
CA TYR A 252 12.06 1.37 12.59
C TYR A 252 13.23 1.96 11.81
N ASN A 253 14.22 1.14 11.45
CA ASN A 253 15.34 1.55 10.59
C ASN A 253 14.85 2.04 9.22
N LEU A 254 13.83 1.40 8.63
CA LEU A 254 13.23 1.85 7.37
C LEU A 254 12.57 3.23 7.51
N LEU A 255 11.93 3.54 8.64
CA LEU A 255 11.35 4.87 8.91
C LEU A 255 12.40 5.98 9.08
N GLU A 256 13.66 5.63 9.36
CA GLU A 256 14.76 6.60 9.40
C GLU A 256 15.08 7.16 8.01
N HIS A 257 14.79 6.40 6.94
CA HIS A 257 15.01 6.84 5.56
C HIS A 257 13.89 7.79 5.08
N GLU A 258 14.30 8.93 4.53
CA GLU A 258 13.39 10.03 4.12
C GLU A 258 12.33 9.59 3.10
N GLU A 259 12.67 8.70 2.18
CA GLU A 259 11.77 8.17 1.15
C GLU A 259 10.59 7.38 1.75
N TYR A 260 10.88 6.45 2.66
CA TYR A 260 9.87 5.67 3.38
C TYR A 260 9.06 6.54 4.33
N ARG A 261 9.72 7.50 4.99
CA ARG A 261 9.05 8.49 5.84
C ARG A 261 8.07 9.34 5.05
N ASN A 262 8.47 9.83 3.87
CA ASN A 262 7.61 10.61 2.97
C ASN A 262 6.48 9.74 2.39
N TYR A 263 6.75 8.48 2.10
CA TYR A 263 5.76 7.50 1.66
C TYR A 263 4.67 7.28 2.71
N TYR A 264 5.04 6.95 3.96
CA TYR A 264 4.08 6.78 5.06
C TYR A 264 3.44 8.11 5.52
N ASN A 265 4.04 9.27 5.21
CA ASN A 265 3.46 10.60 5.46
C ASN A 265 2.51 11.10 4.36
N SER A 266 2.65 10.62 3.13
CA SER A 266 1.94 11.14 1.95
C SER A 266 0.78 10.26 1.50
N THR A 267 0.86 8.96 1.76
CA THR A 267 -0.27 8.05 1.60
C THR A 267 -1.20 8.24 2.78
N THR A 268 -2.48 8.42 2.49
CA THR A 268 -3.51 8.42 3.52
C THR A 268 -3.70 6.96 3.91
N ILE A 269 -2.75 6.37 4.66
CA ILE A 269 -2.75 4.95 5.04
C ILE A 269 -4.12 4.67 5.65
N GLY A 270 -4.97 4.01 4.87
CA GLY A 270 -6.40 3.88 5.15
C GLY A 270 -6.70 2.81 6.17
N PHE A 271 -5.68 2.03 6.55
CA PHE A 271 -5.79 0.84 7.37
C PHE A 271 -4.88 0.92 8.59
N ASN A 272 -5.30 0.19 9.63
CA ASN A 272 -4.44 -0.14 10.75
C ASN A 272 -3.20 -0.87 10.21
N LEU A 273 -1.99 -0.32 10.40
CA LEU A 273 -0.74 -1.04 10.08
C LEU A 273 -0.71 -2.33 10.91
N ASP A 274 -0.87 -3.47 10.25
CA ASP A 274 -0.74 -4.78 10.86
C ASP A 274 0.73 -5.19 10.73
N ILE A 275 1.52 -4.90 11.77
CA ILE A 275 2.96 -5.20 11.79
C ILE A 275 3.26 -6.63 12.24
N THR A 276 2.28 -7.53 12.23
CA THR A 276 2.58 -8.94 12.47
C THR A 276 3.57 -9.42 11.40
N GLN A 277 4.58 -10.20 11.80
CA GLN A 277 5.53 -10.80 10.86
C GLN A 277 4.75 -11.72 9.91
N PHE A 278 4.39 -11.19 8.74
CA PHE A 278 3.76 -11.98 7.70
C PHE A 278 4.86 -12.64 6.87
N SER A 279 5.29 -13.81 7.31
CA SER A 279 5.95 -14.73 6.40
C SER A 279 4.92 -15.22 5.36
N PRO A 280 5.25 -15.22 4.06
CA PRO A 280 4.40 -15.81 3.05
C PRO A 280 4.02 -17.24 3.40
N LYS A 281 2.73 -17.57 3.25
CA LYS A 281 2.23 -18.93 3.49
C LYS A 281 2.22 -19.69 2.18
N PHE A 282 2.84 -20.87 2.15
CA PHE A 282 2.85 -21.76 0.99
C PHE A 282 2.09 -23.05 1.34
N ASN A 283 0.98 -23.30 0.64
CA ASN A 283 0.15 -24.47 0.79
C ASN A 283 0.17 -25.26 -0.52
N ASP A 284 0.58 -26.53 -0.46
CA ASP A 284 0.61 -27.45 -1.60
C ASP A 284 1.35 -26.91 -2.85
N CYS A 285 2.34 -26.04 -2.65
CA CYS A 285 3.15 -25.49 -3.73
C CYS A 285 4.28 -26.43 -4.15
N SER A 286 4.62 -26.43 -5.45
CA SER A 286 5.76 -27.16 -6.00
C SER A 286 6.96 -26.22 -6.20
N PHE A 287 8.15 -26.78 -6.00
CA PHE A 287 9.43 -26.09 -6.20
C PHE A 287 10.30 -27.03 -7.03
N GLU A 288 10.21 -26.89 -8.35
CA GLU A 288 10.80 -27.77 -9.36
C GLU A 288 11.80 -27.00 -10.23
N GLY A 289 12.54 -27.68 -11.12
CA GLY A 289 13.53 -27.01 -11.97
C GLY A 289 14.77 -26.47 -11.24
N GLU A 290 15.53 -25.62 -11.92
CA GLU A 290 16.80 -25.04 -11.44
C GLU A 290 16.57 -23.73 -10.67
N ASN A 291 15.74 -23.76 -9.62
CA ASN A 291 15.68 -22.63 -8.69
C ASN A 291 17.01 -22.52 -7.92
N THR A 292 17.57 -21.32 -7.80
CA THR A 292 18.83 -21.08 -7.07
C THR A 292 18.63 -20.94 -5.55
N PHE A 293 17.43 -20.59 -5.08
CA PHE A 293 17.09 -20.55 -3.66
C PHE A 293 16.79 -21.92 -3.05
N GLU A 294 17.05 -22.08 -1.75
CA GLU A 294 16.64 -23.27 -1.01
C GLU A 294 15.11 -23.35 -0.84
N LYS A 295 14.56 -24.56 -0.90
CA LYS A 295 13.14 -24.82 -0.62
C LYS A 295 12.78 -24.33 0.78
N PRO A 296 11.58 -23.76 0.99
CA PRO A 296 11.18 -23.31 2.32
C PRO A 296 11.22 -24.48 3.31
N GLY A 297 11.99 -24.33 4.38
CA GLY A 297 12.10 -25.32 5.45
C GLY A 297 10.76 -25.57 6.15
N LYS A 298 10.58 -26.74 6.78
CA LYS A 298 9.35 -27.05 7.53
C LYS A 298 9.08 -26.02 8.62
N LYS A 299 7.91 -25.36 8.54
CA LYS A 299 7.22 -24.54 9.57
C LYS A 299 8.14 -23.98 10.65
N GLN A 300 8.69 -22.78 10.42
CA GLN A 300 9.12 -21.96 11.55
C GLN A 300 7.88 -21.63 12.40
N LYS A 301 7.92 -22.03 13.68
CA LYS A 301 6.97 -21.56 14.68
C LYS A 301 7.40 -20.15 15.06
N TYR A 302 6.72 -19.15 14.52
CA TYR A 302 6.92 -17.77 14.93
C TYR A 302 6.18 -17.52 16.24
N LYS A 303 6.80 -16.75 17.13
CA LYS A 303 6.09 -16.17 18.27
C LYS A 303 5.18 -15.08 17.71
N GLU A 304 3.87 -15.23 17.92
CA GLU A 304 2.96 -14.09 17.80
C GLU A 304 3.39 -13.06 18.85
N GLU A 305 4.07 -12.00 18.41
CA GLU A 305 4.28 -10.81 19.21
C GLU A 305 3.24 -9.79 18.77
N ILE A 306 2.13 -9.74 19.50
CA ILE A 306 1.11 -8.72 19.28
C ILE A 306 1.65 -7.42 19.86
N ILE A 307 2.16 -6.54 18.99
CA ILE A 307 2.55 -5.19 19.37
C ILE A 307 1.32 -4.29 19.23
N ASP A 308 1.06 -3.48 20.27
CA ASP A 308 -0.05 -2.53 20.25
C ASP A 308 0.23 -1.45 19.20
N LEU A 309 -0.62 -1.39 18.17
CA LEU A 309 -0.52 -0.41 17.08
C LEU A 309 -0.41 1.04 17.58
N ASN A 310 -1.02 1.35 18.72
CA ASN A 310 -0.92 2.69 19.28
C ASN A 310 0.49 3.00 19.79
N LEU A 311 1.26 1.99 20.22
CA LEU A 311 2.65 2.13 20.61
C LEU A 311 3.53 2.50 19.42
N ILE A 312 3.30 1.90 18.26
CA ILE A 312 4.03 2.22 17.02
C ILE A 312 3.75 3.66 16.59
N TYR A 313 2.48 4.06 16.58
CA TYR A 313 2.11 5.46 16.27
C TYR A 313 2.70 6.43 17.29
N ALA A 314 2.77 6.03 18.56
CA ALA A 314 3.39 6.81 19.61
C ALA A 314 4.90 6.97 19.39
N GLU A 315 5.62 5.90 19.06
CA GLU A 315 7.05 5.92 18.73
C GLU A 315 7.31 6.77 17.50
N TYR A 316 6.53 6.57 16.44
CA TYR A 316 6.63 7.38 15.23
C TYR A 316 6.44 8.88 15.52
N PHE A 317 5.36 9.23 16.24
CA PHE A 317 5.08 10.61 16.61
C PHE A 317 6.23 11.24 17.41
N VAL A 318 6.78 10.51 18.40
CA VAL A 318 7.83 11.03 19.27
C VAL A 318 9.18 11.09 18.56
N ASN A 319 9.54 10.11 17.73
CA ASN A 319 10.76 10.15 16.93
C ASN A 319 10.71 11.27 15.89
N TYR A 320 9.56 11.47 15.25
CA TYR A 320 9.37 12.59 14.32
C TYR A 320 9.44 13.94 15.05
N LEU A 321 8.90 14.04 16.26
CA LEU A 321 9.04 15.21 17.11
C LEU A 321 10.53 15.47 17.42
N VAL A 322 11.28 14.48 17.91
CA VAL A 322 12.72 14.59 18.21
C VAL A 322 13.51 15.06 16.98
N LEU A 323 13.21 14.50 15.81
CA LEU A 323 13.86 14.91 14.57
C LEU A 323 13.61 16.38 14.23
N ILE A 324 12.36 16.85 14.36
CA ILE A 324 12.03 18.27 14.17
C ILE A 324 12.78 19.16 15.18
N LEU A 325 13.02 18.67 16.40
CA LEU A 325 13.75 19.43 17.42
C LEU A 325 15.25 19.52 17.12
N ASN A 326 15.84 18.47 16.57
CA ASN A 326 17.27 18.43 16.25
C ASN A 326 17.61 19.16 14.96
N ASP A 327 16.86 18.89 13.89
CA ASP A 327 17.20 19.41 12.56
C ASP A 327 16.55 20.78 12.28
N GLY A 328 15.61 21.19 13.13
CA GLY A 328 14.67 22.27 12.81
C GLY A 328 13.88 21.96 11.54
N PRO A 329 12.93 22.82 11.12
CA PRO A 329 12.54 22.79 9.71
C PRO A 329 13.77 23.17 8.89
N THR A 330 14.23 22.27 8.03
CA THR A 330 15.28 22.49 7.02
C THR A 330 14.82 23.48 5.95
N ILE A 331 14.46 24.70 6.35
CA ILE A 331 14.24 25.82 5.45
C ILE A 331 14.74 27.08 6.17
N TYR A 332 15.89 27.58 5.72
CA TYR A 332 16.38 28.93 5.98
C TYR A 332 15.22 29.91 6.19
N TYR A 333 15.13 30.62 7.31
CA TYR A 333 14.71 32.02 7.48
C TYR A 333 14.32 32.32 8.94
N ARG A 334 15.02 33.27 9.58
CA ARG A 334 14.63 33.90 10.86
C ARG A 334 13.29 34.65 10.70
N SER A 335 12.17 34.06 11.10
CA SER A 335 10.90 34.72 11.46
C SER A 335 9.88 33.65 11.87
N ASP A 336 8.74 34.03 12.46
CA ASP A 336 7.64 33.24 13.08
C ASP A 336 6.93 32.20 12.17
N LYS A 337 7.62 31.69 11.14
CA LYS A 337 7.15 30.77 10.10
C LYS A 337 7.24 29.28 10.48
N PRO A 338 8.26 28.79 11.23
CA PRO A 338 8.36 27.40 11.67
C PRO A 338 7.10 26.89 12.37
N ALA A 339 6.53 27.70 13.26
CA ALA A 339 5.32 27.32 13.97
C ALA A 339 4.07 27.36 13.10
N LYS A 340 3.99 28.27 12.10
CA LYS A 340 2.87 28.26 11.14
C LYS A 340 2.95 27.07 10.19
N GLU A 341 4.14 26.60 9.86
CA GLU A 341 4.35 25.37 9.08
C GLU A 341 4.11 24.12 9.92
N PHE A 342 4.55 24.09 11.19
CA PHE A 342 4.25 23.03 12.15
C PHE A 342 2.74 22.96 12.48
N GLU A 343 2.07 24.11 12.65
CA GLU A 343 0.61 24.23 12.76
C GLU A 343 -0.11 23.82 11.46
N SER A 344 0.44 24.15 10.29
CA SER A 344 -0.07 23.71 8.99
C SER A 344 0.11 22.20 8.81
N LEU A 345 1.19 21.60 9.30
CA LEU A 345 1.44 20.15 9.28
C LEU A 345 0.48 19.41 10.22
N LEU A 346 0.39 19.87 11.47
CA LEU A 346 -0.54 19.37 12.48
C LEU A 346 -2.02 19.55 12.11
N SER A 347 -2.36 20.43 11.15
CA SER A 347 -3.73 20.62 10.68
C SER A 347 -4.04 19.99 9.32
N LYS A 348 -3.02 19.74 8.46
CA LYS A 348 -3.20 19.15 7.12
C LYS A 348 -2.96 17.64 7.07
N GLN A 349 -2.00 17.10 7.82
CA GLN A 349 -1.63 15.67 7.78
C GLN A 349 -2.25 14.87 8.93
N ILE A 350 -2.47 15.51 10.07
CA ILE A 350 -3.28 15.00 11.18
C ILE A 350 -4.52 15.90 11.22
N LYS A 351 -5.72 15.44 10.87
CA LYS A 351 -6.94 16.29 11.02
C LYS A 351 -7.30 16.44 12.51
N VAL A 352 -6.57 17.30 13.22
CA VAL A 352 -6.79 17.68 14.61
C VAL A 352 -8.04 18.55 14.69
N ASN A 353 -9.19 17.93 14.91
CA ASN A 353 -10.37 18.67 15.35
C ASN A 353 -10.28 18.82 16.87
N HIS A 354 -10.06 20.07 17.30
CA HIS A 354 -10.18 20.58 18.67
C HIS A 354 -9.36 19.82 19.74
N VAL A 355 -8.06 20.12 19.84
CA VAL A 355 -7.36 20.01 21.14
C VAL A 355 -7.77 21.22 21.97
N ASN A 356 -8.33 20.99 23.15
CA ASN A 356 -8.80 22.03 24.06
C ASN A 356 -7.83 22.20 25.25
N VAL A 357 -6.53 22.18 24.97
CA VAL A 357 -5.46 22.57 25.91
C VAL A 357 -4.39 23.35 25.14
N ASP A 358 -4.06 24.49 25.72
CA ASP A 358 -3.02 25.48 25.44
C ASP A 358 -1.99 25.17 24.33
N LYS A 359 -2.43 25.37 23.08
CA LYS A 359 -1.58 25.36 21.87
C LYS A 359 -0.41 26.35 21.99
N GLU A 360 -0.64 27.49 22.66
CA GLU A 360 0.39 28.49 22.92
C GLU A 360 1.38 28.02 23.98
N GLU A 361 0.96 27.38 25.08
CA GLU A 361 1.91 26.88 26.10
C GLU A 361 2.82 25.76 25.55
N PHE A 362 2.27 24.84 24.74
CA PHE A 362 3.06 23.81 24.05
C PHE A 362 4.08 24.45 23.11
N LEU A 363 3.62 25.29 22.17
CA LEU A 363 4.52 25.94 21.22
C LEU A 363 5.52 26.88 21.92
N THR A 364 5.12 27.64 22.94
CA THR A 364 5.98 28.60 23.67
C THR A 364 7.12 27.90 24.40
N HIS A 365 6.89 26.70 24.95
CA HIS A 365 7.96 25.89 25.55
C HIS A 365 8.97 25.39 24.51
N PHE A 366 8.51 25.17 23.27
CA PHE A 366 9.33 24.76 22.14
C PHE A 366 9.95 25.95 21.36
N TYR A 367 9.40 27.16 21.50
CA TYR A 367 9.92 28.41 20.92
C TYR A 367 11.14 28.96 21.67
N ASP A 368 11.25 28.69 22.97
CA ASP A 368 12.40 29.07 23.79
C ASP A 368 13.61 28.12 23.62
N LEU A 369 13.51 27.12 22.73
CA LEU A 369 14.58 26.17 22.49
C LEU A 369 15.75 26.81 21.77
N GLN A 370 16.93 26.67 22.37
CA GLN A 370 18.17 27.22 21.86
C GLN A 370 18.66 26.37 20.69
N TYR A 371 19.20 27.03 19.67
CA TYR A 371 20.08 26.38 18.70
C TYR A 371 21.28 25.79 19.46
N ASP A 372 21.77 24.61 19.06
CA ASP A 372 22.84 23.81 19.70
C ASP A 372 22.43 22.91 20.89
N ILE A 373 21.16 22.49 20.95
CA ILE A 373 20.67 21.44 21.86
C ILE A 373 20.40 20.15 21.08
N ASP A 374 21.03 19.05 21.49
CA ASP A 374 20.78 17.71 20.99
C ASP A 374 19.66 17.04 21.81
N TYR A 375 18.53 16.76 21.15
CA TYR A 375 17.37 16.08 21.70
C TYR A 375 17.42 14.59 21.36
N SER A 376 17.12 13.74 22.32
CA SER A 376 16.98 12.29 22.08
C SER A 376 15.83 11.71 22.88
N LEU A 377 15.09 10.78 22.26
CA LEU A 377 14.09 10.00 22.96
C LEU A 377 14.78 9.09 23.99
N THR A 378 14.40 9.21 25.26
CA THR A 378 14.96 8.41 26.36
C THR A 378 13.99 7.38 26.90
N GLU A 379 12.69 7.61 26.74
CA GLU A 379 11.65 6.73 27.27
C GLU A 379 10.34 6.97 26.52
N LEU A 380 9.65 5.89 26.19
CA LEU A 380 8.25 5.91 25.78
C LEU A 380 7.51 4.80 26.52
N GLN A 381 6.38 5.11 27.10
CA GLN A 381 5.55 4.18 27.85
C GLN A 381 4.08 4.34 27.47
N MET A 382 3.44 3.24 27.11
CA MET A 382 1.99 3.18 26.96
C MET A 382 1.33 3.13 28.34
N ILE A 383 0.50 4.13 28.65
CA ILE A 383 -0.33 4.16 29.86
C ILE A 383 -1.61 3.35 29.62
N ASN A 384 -2.22 3.56 28.46
CA ASN A 384 -3.33 2.77 27.92
C ASN A 384 -3.35 2.92 26.38
N PRO A 385 -4.20 2.16 25.65
CA PRO A 385 -4.17 2.18 24.18
C PRO A 385 -4.36 3.56 23.54
N SER A 386 -4.91 4.56 24.22
CA SER A 386 -5.06 5.91 23.67
C SER A 386 -4.17 6.94 24.35
N LYS A 387 -3.24 6.53 25.22
CA LYS A 387 -2.50 7.45 26.08
C LYS A 387 -1.07 6.99 26.34
N PHE A 388 -0.12 7.89 26.10
CA PHE A 388 1.31 7.64 26.13
C PHE A 388 2.04 8.68 26.95
N TYR A 389 3.14 8.23 27.53
CA TYR A 389 4.12 9.04 28.21
C TYR A 389 5.44 8.94 27.46
N PHE A 390 6.12 10.06 27.23
CA PHE A 390 7.46 10.04 26.67
C PHE A 390 8.39 11.01 27.38
N SER A 391 9.68 10.72 27.32
CA SER A 391 10.72 11.60 27.82
C SER A 391 11.78 11.87 26.78
N ILE A 392 12.15 13.15 26.64
CA ILE A 392 13.24 13.59 25.77
C ILE A 392 14.36 14.11 26.67
N SER A 393 15.61 13.73 26.40
CA SER A 393 16.77 14.40 26.97
C SER A 393 17.22 15.55 26.09
N GLU A 394 17.50 16.68 26.72
CA GLU A 394 18.15 17.84 26.13
C GLU A 394 19.63 17.82 26.54
N LYS A 395 20.53 17.84 25.56
CA LYS A 395 21.97 17.89 25.78
C LYS A 395 22.56 19.12 25.09
N GLU A 396 22.98 20.09 25.89
CA GLU A 396 23.82 21.20 25.45
C GLU A 396 25.30 20.79 25.53
N GLU A 397 26.13 21.27 24.60
CA GLU A 397 27.51 20.82 24.35
C GLU A 397 28.47 20.78 25.56
N ASP A 398 28.12 21.32 26.73
CA ASP A 398 28.92 21.21 27.96
C ASP A 398 28.09 21.33 29.26
N LYS A 399 26.76 21.03 29.24
CA LYS A 399 25.88 21.19 30.42
C LYS A 399 25.15 19.91 30.84
N LYS A 400 24.49 19.99 32.01
CA LYS A 400 23.68 18.92 32.60
C LYS A 400 22.55 18.51 31.64
N VAL A 401 22.43 17.21 31.40
CA VAL A 401 21.29 16.62 30.67
C VAL A 401 20.00 16.95 31.42
N LYS A 402 19.08 17.63 30.75
CA LYS A 402 17.73 17.90 31.26
C LYS A 402 16.77 16.91 30.63
N LYS A 403 16.00 16.19 31.46
CA LYS A 403 14.97 15.25 31.00
C LYS A 403 13.63 15.96 31.04
N LEU A 404 13.02 16.16 29.88
CA LEU A 404 11.67 16.69 29.74
C LEU A 404 10.68 15.53 29.63
N GLN A 405 9.56 15.62 30.32
CA GLN A 405 8.56 14.57 30.36
C GLN A 405 7.21 15.07 29.87
N TRP A 406 6.57 14.28 29.01
CA TRP A 406 5.36 14.66 28.31
C TRP A 406 4.36 13.51 28.28
N GLU A 407 3.08 13.86 28.22
CA GLU A 407 1.99 12.92 28.01
C GLU A 407 1.19 13.34 26.80
N PHE A 408 0.80 12.39 25.96
CA PHE A 408 -0.09 12.65 24.84
C PHE A 408 -1.17 11.57 24.72
N THR A 409 -2.27 11.93 24.06
CA THR A 409 -3.38 11.01 23.78
C THR A 409 -3.71 10.97 22.30
N PHE A 410 -4.16 9.81 21.81
CA PHE A 410 -4.76 9.65 20.49
C PHE A 410 -6.28 9.57 20.57
N ASN A 411 -6.98 10.12 19.58
CA ASN A 411 -8.39 9.82 19.35
C ASN A 411 -8.56 8.52 18.54
N ASN A 412 -9.81 8.09 18.37
CA ASN A 412 -10.17 6.88 17.62
C ASN A 412 -9.72 6.89 16.14
N SER A 413 -9.33 8.04 15.60
CA SER A 413 -8.74 8.18 14.26
C SER A 413 -7.21 8.21 14.29
N LYS A 414 -6.58 7.77 15.39
CA LYS A 414 -5.12 7.74 15.59
C LYS A 414 -4.46 9.12 15.50
N LYS A 415 -5.20 10.17 15.86
CA LYS A 415 -4.70 11.55 15.85
C LYS A 415 -4.43 12.04 17.25
N VAL A 416 -3.34 12.77 17.44
CA VAL A 416 -3.02 13.35 18.75
C VAL A 416 -4.13 14.33 19.15
N SER A 417 -4.88 13.98 20.20
CA SER A 417 -6.01 14.75 20.74
C SER A 417 -5.62 15.63 21.93
N SER A 418 -4.49 15.33 22.57
CA SER A 418 -3.90 16.20 23.58
C SER A 418 -2.42 15.91 23.71
N ILE A 419 -1.64 16.92 24.08
CA ILE A 419 -0.27 16.77 24.55
C ILE A 419 -0.07 17.74 25.72
N LYS A 420 0.61 17.30 26.77
CA LYS A 420 0.87 18.12 27.96
C LYS A 420 2.23 17.80 28.56
N LYS A 421 2.91 18.82 29.06
CA LYS A 421 4.13 18.63 29.84
C LYS A 421 3.78 18.10 31.22
N ILE A 422 4.57 17.16 31.72
CA ILE A 422 4.44 16.61 33.07
C ILE A 422 5.56 17.12 33.98
N GLN A 423 6.80 17.17 33.47
CA GLN A 423 7.98 17.58 34.24
C GLN A 423 9.04 18.25 33.36
#